data_AF-A0A954KIW0-F1
#
_entry.id   AF-A0A954KIW0-F1
#
_cell.length_a   1.000
_cell.length_b   1.000
_cell.length_c   1.000
_cell.angle_alpha   90.00
_cell.angle_beta   90.00
_cell.angle_gamma   90.00
#
_symmetry.space_group_name_H-M   'P 1'
#
loop_
_entity.id
_entity.type
_entity.pdbx_description
1 polymer ?
#
loop_
_entity_poly.entity_id
_entity_poly.type
_entity_poly.pdbx_seq_one_letter_code
_entity_poly.pdbx_strand_id
1 'polypeptide(L)'
;IDIQNDLSFRITEPGNPDRVGTVQLVGDRLIFSYFGGTPDQFRVTLVPNRVDFQTMSGIPTGYYWQRTNGRPFTPVPALPRLVSREVIPNPPLEPVTVALQNTHSNELWVLVTDLRDPKQSMRLKIPPDVSTNVILDRDAGARVIETWRIPLTGIEEVREVDVPPALLYDMSVYEIAVLSVVRDRTTNRGGGRINNVIGAPKSVGLYPVPPGNHLLDGTLDIYAAAKREENTGAVRRIDPKKWEDVGPKGDSASPVR
;
A
#
# COMPACT_ATOMS: atom_id res chain seq x y z
N ILE A 1 26.02 12.27 -15.41
CA ILE A 1 26.30 13.17 -16.55
C ILE A 1 27.76 13.52 -16.40
N ASP A 2 28.56 13.02 -17.33
CA ASP A 2 30.00 13.27 -17.37
C ASP A 2 30.19 14.69 -17.91
N ILE A 3 30.74 15.60 -17.11
CA ILE A 3 31.10 16.94 -17.58
C ILE A 3 32.55 16.84 -18.05
N GLN A 4 32.74 16.42 -19.31
CA GLN A 4 34.06 16.32 -19.94
C GLN A 4 34.50 17.65 -20.59
N ASN A 5 34.32 18.79 -19.92
CA ASN A 5 34.73 20.07 -20.50
C ASN A 5 35.88 20.66 -19.69
N ASP A 6 37.09 20.42 -20.20
CA ASP A 6 38.27 21.21 -19.89
C ASP A 6 37.98 22.68 -20.21
N LEU A 7 37.85 23.52 -19.18
CA LEU A 7 37.64 24.94 -19.36
C LEU A 7 39.02 25.59 -19.55
N SER A 8 39.36 25.85 -20.81
CA SER A 8 40.54 26.65 -21.16
C SER A 8 40.22 28.13 -20.98
N PHE A 9 41.05 28.83 -20.23
CA PHE A 9 40.98 30.29 -20.11
C PHE A 9 42.28 30.92 -20.61
N ARG A 10 42.15 32.09 -21.25
CA ARG A 10 43.27 32.91 -21.69
C ARG A 10 43.17 34.26 -20.99
N ILE A 11 44.26 34.67 -20.34
CA ILE A 11 44.43 35.98 -19.73
C ILE A 11 45.33 36.79 -20.65
N THR A 12 44.79 37.86 -21.20
CA THR A 12 45.55 38.82 -22.01
C THR A 12 45.65 40.12 -21.22
N GLU A 13 46.87 40.49 -20.85
CA GLU A 13 47.19 41.73 -20.17
C GLU A 13 47.97 42.65 -21.11
N PRO A 14 47.62 43.95 -21.22
CA PRO A 14 48.36 44.88 -22.06
C PRO A 14 49.84 44.95 -21.65
N GLY A 15 50.74 44.58 -22.57
CA GLY A 15 52.20 44.60 -22.32
C GLY A 15 52.78 43.31 -21.74
N ASN A 16 51.97 42.30 -21.46
CA ASN A 16 52.40 40.98 -20.97
C ASN A 16 52.05 39.87 -21.98
N PRO A 17 52.81 38.76 -22.01
CA PRO A 17 52.45 37.60 -22.83
C PRO A 17 51.12 36.99 -22.36
N ASP A 18 50.33 36.50 -23.31
CA ASP A 18 49.10 35.74 -23.05
C ASP A 18 49.41 34.58 -22.10
N ARG A 19 48.67 34.52 -21.00
CA ARG A 19 48.75 33.42 -20.05
C ARG A 19 47.57 32.48 -20.29
N VAL A 20 47.83 31.19 -20.43
CA VAL A 20 46.79 30.19 -20.72
C VAL A 20 46.77 29.17 -19.59
N GLY A 21 45.57 28.84 -19.12
CA GLY A 21 45.36 27.83 -18.10
C GLY A 21 44.14 26.96 -18.41
N THR A 22 44.07 25.82 -17.74
CA THR A 22 42.91 24.94 -17.80
C THR A 22 42.36 24.71 -16.39
N VAL A 23 41.03 24.64 -16.31
CA VAL A 23 40.30 24.21 -15.12
C VAL A 23 39.62 22.90 -15.46
N GLN A 24 39.93 21.88 -14.68
CA GLN A 24 39.32 20.57 -14.80
C GLN A 24 38.52 20.26 -13.53
N LEU A 25 37.31 19.76 -13.70
CA LEU A 25 36.54 19.19 -12.61
C LEU A 25 36.73 17.67 -12.64
N VAL A 26 37.44 17.13 -11.65
CA VAL A 26 37.70 15.69 -11.52
C VAL A 26 37.02 15.20 -10.24
N GLY A 27 35.85 14.58 -10.38
CA GLY A 27 35.01 14.21 -9.23
C GLY A 27 34.48 15.44 -8.49
N ASP A 28 34.80 15.56 -7.20
CA ASP A 28 34.50 16.72 -6.35
C ASP A 28 35.65 17.75 -6.28
N ARG A 29 36.75 17.50 -7.00
CA ARG A 29 37.96 18.34 -6.97
C ARG A 29 38.06 19.20 -8.22
N LEU A 30 38.37 20.48 -8.02
CA LEU A 30 38.81 21.38 -9.09
C LEU A 30 40.33 21.35 -9.17
N ILE A 31 40.84 20.97 -10.34
CA ILE A 31 42.26 20.95 -10.66
C ILE A 31 42.54 22.15 -11.58
N PHE A 32 43.53 22.95 -11.19
CA PHE A 32 43.99 24.11 -11.94
C PHE A 32 45.37 23.83 -12.50
N SER A 33 45.50 23.92 -13.82
CA SER A 33 46.79 23.81 -14.51
C SER A 33 47.10 25.14 -15.17
N TYR A 34 48.27 25.69 -14.90
CA TYR A 34 48.70 27.00 -15.39
C TYR A 34 50.09 26.91 -16.04
N PHE A 35 50.26 27.56 -17.19
CA PHE A 35 51.53 27.69 -17.88
C PHE A 35 51.90 29.17 -18.05
N GLY A 36 52.87 29.65 -17.26
CA GLY A 36 53.40 31.02 -17.32
C GLY A 36 54.38 31.30 -16.16
N GLY A 37 55.34 32.20 -16.37
CA GLY A 37 56.42 32.47 -15.40
C GLY A 37 55.94 33.06 -14.07
N THR A 38 56.64 32.65 -13.00
CA THR A 38 56.42 32.87 -11.54
C THR A 38 55.01 32.55 -11.02
N PRO A 39 54.89 31.77 -9.93
CA PRO A 39 53.60 31.40 -9.37
C PRO A 39 52.97 32.62 -8.68
N ASP A 40 52.19 33.39 -9.42
CA ASP A 40 51.22 34.29 -8.80
C ASP A 40 50.27 33.42 -7.97
N GLN A 41 50.23 33.64 -6.65
CA GLN A 41 49.27 32.96 -5.79
C GLN A 41 47.88 33.53 -6.09
N PHE A 42 46.96 32.67 -6.50
CA PHE A 42 45.56 33.01 -6.72
C PHE A 42 44.71 32.56 -5.55
N ARG A 43 43.82 33.42 -5.08
CA ARG A 43 42.67 32.99 -4.29
C ARG A 43 41.54 32.63 -5.25
N VAL A 44 41.08 31.40 -5.17
CA VAL A 44 39.90 30.92 -5.90
C VAL A 44 38.71 30.89 -4.95
N THR A 45 37.65 31.63 -5.28
CA THR A 45 36.39 31.57 -4.51
C THR A 45 35.31 30.94 -5.37
N LEU A 46 34.75 29.85 -4.87
CA LEU A 46 33.62 29.17 -5.50
C LEU A 46 32.33 29.74 -4.90
N VAL A 47 31.53 30.37 -5.74
CA VAL A 47 30.21 30.92 -5.39
C VAL A 47 29.17 30.22 -6.27
N PRO A 48 27.91 30.06 -5.82
CA PRO A 48 26.87 29.53 -6.70
C PRO A 48 26.78 30.35 -7.98
N ASN A 49 27.12 29.73 -9.12
CA ASN A 49 27.19 30.32 -10.46
C ASN A 49 28.35 31.30 -10.74
N ARG A 50 29.44 31.28 -9.96
CA ARG A 50 30.61 32.14 -10.17
C ARG A 50 31.90 31.49 -9.64
N VAL A 51 33.00 31.62 -10.37
CA VAL A 51 34.35 31.25 -9.93
C VAL A 51 35.14 32.53 -10.01
N ASP A 52 35.55 33.02 -8.85
CA ASP A 52 36.34 34.23 -8.75
C ASP A 52 37.81 33.90 -8.63
N PHE A 53 38.60 34.53 -9.48
CA PHE A 53 40.05 34.54 -9.39
C PHE A 53 40.47 35.90 -8.83
N GLN A 54 41.21 35.87 -7.74
CA GLN A 54 41.85 37.07 -7.21
C GLN A 54 43.35 36.83 -7.14
N THR A 55 44.12 37.61 -7.92
CA THR A 55 45.56 37.73 -7.75
C THR A 55 45.84 38.34 -6.37
N MET A 56 46.74 37.73 -5.61
CA MET A 56 47.13 38.25 -4.29
C MET A 56 47.87 39.61 -4.36
N SER A 57 48.29 40.05 -5.55
CA SER A 57 49.05 41.28 -5.81
C SER A 57 48.21 42.51 -6.22
N GLY A 58 46.89 42.39 -6.38
CA GLY A 58 45.99 43.55 -6.57
C GLY A 58 45.11 43.52 -7.82
N ILE A 59 44.01 44.29 -7.71
CA ILE A 59 42.83 44.47 -8.57
C ILE A 59 42.08 43.15 -8.91
N PRO A 60 40.90 42.90 -8.31
CA PRO A 60 40.09 41.73 -8.64
C PRO A 60 39.53 41.82 -10.06
N THR A 61 39.93 40.89 -10.93
CA THR A 61 39.33 40.66 -12.25
C THR A 61 38.21 39.63 -12.12
N GLY A 62 36.96 40.10 -12.15
CA GLY A 62 35.79 39.22 -12.19
C GLY A 62 35.55 38.71 -13.62
N TYR A 63 35.45 37.40 -13.79
CA TYR A 63 35.08 36.79 -15.08
C TYR A 63 33.61 36.34 -15.04
N TYR A 64 32.83 36.77 -16.02
CA TYR A 64 31.42 36.43 -16.17
C TYR A 64 31.27 35.43 -17.32
N TRP A 65 30.57 34.32 -17.10
CA TRP A 65 30.03 33.49 -18.17
C TRP A 65 28.55 33.79 -18.38
N GLN A 66 28.12 33.94 -19.63
CA GLN A 66 26.72 34.15 -19.97
C GLN A 66 25.94 32.83 -19.97
N ARG A 67 24.75 32.90 -19.38
CA ARG A 67 23.75 31.83 -19.31
C ARG A 67 23.13 31.60 -20.69
N THR A 68 23.06 30.35 -21.14
CA THR A 68 22.00 29.94 -22.06
C THR A 68 20.70 29.88 -21.25
N ASN A 69 19.84 30.89 -21.41
CA ASN A 69 18.42 30.93 -20.96
C ASN A 69 18.12 31.25 -19.47
N GLY A 70 18.92 32.09 -18.81
CA GLY A 70 18.43 32.91 -17.68
C GLY A 70 18.05 32.21 -16.36
N ARG A 71 18.09 30.88 -16.25
CA ARG A 71 17.87 30.17 -14.99
C ARG A 71 19.21 29.71 -14.38
N PRO A 72 19.41 29.81 -13.05
CA PRO A 72 20.58 29.21 -12.42
C PRO A 72 20.58 27.71 -12.70
N PHE A 73 21.71 27.19 -13.17
CA PHE A 73 21.92 25.74 -13.22
C PHE A 73 22.21 25.31 -11.78
N THR A 74 21.14 25.09 -11.00
CA THR A 74 21.27 24.28 -9.80
C THR A 74 21.42 22.86 -10.33
N PRO A 75 22.60 22.20 -10.27
CA PRO A 75 22.66 20.79 -10.56
C PRO A 75 21.69 20.13 -9.59
N VAL A 76 20.54 19.67 -10.10
CA VAL A 76 19.64 18.85 -9.31
C VAL A 76 20.40 17.55 -9.12
N PRO A 77 20.82 17.21 -7.89
CA PRO A 77 21.51 15.96 -7.67
C PRO A 77 20.63 14.85 -8.22
N ALA A 78 21.22 13.97 -9.03
CA ALA A 78 20.47 12.85 -9.57
C ALA A 78 19.89 12.06 -8.39
N LEU A 79 18.57 11.87 -8.43
CA LEU A 79 17.87 11.15 -7.38
C LEU A 79 18.27 9.66 -7.41
N PRO A 80 18.20 8.96 -6.25
CA PRO A 80 18.35 7.51 -6.21
C PRO A 80 17.50 6.85 -7.29
N ARG A 81 18.11 5.89 -8.00
CA ARG A 81 17.42 5.13 -9.04
C ARG A 81 17.18 3.71 -8.55
N LEU A 82 15.93 3.26 -8.60
CA LEU A 82 15.59 1.85 -8.36
C LEU A 82 16.24 0.97 -9.44
N VAL A 83 17.08 0.04 -9.01
CA VAL A 83 17.78 -0.94 -9.85
C VAL A 83 16.99 -2.22 -9.95
N SER A 84 16.56 -2.76 -8.81
CA SER A 84 15.77 -3.99 -8.72
C SER A 84 14.76 -3.89 -7.58
N ARG A 85 13.68 -4.65 -7.73
CA ARG A 85 12.65 -4.83 -6.71
C ARG A 85 12.23 -6.29 -6.72
N GLU A 86 12.36 -6.94 -5.57
CA GLU A 86 11.97 -8.32 -5.34
C GLU A 86 10.91 -8.37 -4.25
N VAL A 87 9.91 -9.23 -4.42
CA VAL A 87 8.87 -9.47 -3.41
C VAL A 87 9.01 -10.89 -2.91
N ILE A 88 9.34 -11.03 -1.63
CA ILE A 88 9.53 -12.32 -0.95
C ILE A 88 8.32 -12.53 -0.03
N PRO A 89 7.42 -13.47 -0.35
CA PRO A 89 6.29 -13.79 0.53
C PRO A 89 6.79 -14.26 1.90
N ASN A 90 6.09 -13.85 2.96
CA ASN A 90 6.35 -14.41 4.29
C ASN A 90 5.89 -15.88 4.34
N PRO A 91 6.40 -16.69 5.29
CA PRO A 91 5.90 -18.04 5.50
C PRO A 91 4.37 -18.04 5.68
N PRO A 92 3.63 -18.94 5.01
CA PRO A 92 2.18 -18.94 5.05
C PRO A 92 1.68 -19.15 6.47
N LEU A 93 0.63 -18.43 6.85
CA LEU A 93 -0.05 -18.60 8.12
C LEU A 93 -1.05 -19.76 8.03
N GLU A 94 -1.15 -20.55 9.09
CA GLU A 94 -2.17 -21.60 9.17
C GLU A 94 -3.58 -20.98 9.16
N PRO A 95 -4.57 -21.61 8.50
CA PRO A 95 -5.97 -21.15 8.57
C PRO A 95 -6.50 -21.18 10.00
N VAL A 96 -7.48 -20.32 10.29
CA VAL A 96 -8.11 -20.19 11.61
C VAL A 96 -9.57 -20.65 11.54
N THR A 97 -10.04 -21.30 12.60
CA THR A 97 -11.44 -21.68 12.76
C THR A 97 -12.17 -20.66 13.61
N VAL A 98 -13.15 -19.98 13.01
CA VAL A 98 -14.01 -19.00 13.69
C VAL A 98 -15.41 -19.59 13.86
N ALA A 99 -15.90 -19.60 15.09
CA ALA A 99 -17.26 -19.95 15.43
C ALA A 99 -18.14 -18.69 15.31
N LEU A 100 -18.91 -18.58 14.23
CA LEU A 100 -19.85 -17.47 14.02
C LEU A 100 -21.12 -17.73 14.83
N GLN A 101 -21.30 -16.99 15.91
CA GLN A 101 -22.44 -17.11 16.80
C GLN A 101 -23.49 -16.06 16.47
N ASN A 102 -24.75 -16.48 16.42
CA ASN A 102 -25.90 -15.58 16.35
C ASN A 102 -26.56 -15.48 17.74
N THR A 103 -26.29 -14.41 18.48
CA THR A 103 -26.97 -14.11 19.77
C THR A 103 -28.27 -13.33 19.58
N HIS A 104 -28.62 -13.00 18.34
CA HIS A 104 -29.82 -12.25 18.01
C HIS A 104 -31.04 -13.18 17.88
N SER A 105 -32.23 -12.63 18.09
CA SER A 105 -33.49 -13.40 18.10
C SER A 105 -33.97 -13.84 16.72
N ASN A 106 -33.39 -13.30 15.64
CA ASN A 106 -33.78 -13.62 14.26
C ASN A 106 -32.68 -14.44 13.57
N GLU A 107 -33.06 -15.25 12.58
CA GLU A 107 -32.09 -15.93 11.72
C GLU A 107 -31.23 -14.89 10.98
N LEU A 108 -29.92 -15.16 10.93
CA LEU A 108 -28.98 -14.36 10.16
C LEU A 108 -28.57 -15.07 8.88
N TRP A 109 -28.53 -14.32 7.80
CA TRP A 109 -27.86 -14.72 6.57
C TRP A 109 -26.52 -14.01 6.49
N VAL A 110 -25.45 -14.79 6.50
CA VAL A 110 -24.08 -14.30 6.47
C VAL A 110 -23.43 -14.72 5.16
N LEU A 111 -23.05 -13.74 4.35
CA LEU A 111 -22.24 -13.94 3.15
C LEU A 111 -20.80 -13.64 3.51
N VAL A 112 -19.97 -14.68 3.60
CA VAL A 112 -18.52 -14.54 3.75
C VAL A 112 -17.92 -14.44 2.35
N THR A 113 -17.52 -13.25 1.95
CA THR A 113 -16.97 -13.00 0.61
C THR A 113 -15.48 -13.16 0.62
N ASP A 114 -14.94 -14.01 -0.26
CA ASP A 114 -13.51 -14.04 -0.54
C ASP A 114 -13.18 -12.88 -1.49
N LEU A 115 -12.31 -11.97 -1.04
CA LEU A 115 -11.91 -10.78 -1.78
C LEU A 115 -10.93 -11.11 -2.92
N ARG A 116 -10.30 -12.28 -2.89
CA ARG A 116 -9.40 -12.79 -3.94
C ARG A 116 -10.21 -13.40 -5.09
N ASP A 117 -11.20 -14.21 -4.76
CA ASP A 117 -12.14 -14.82 -5.71
C ASP A 117 -13.58 -14.84 -5.18
N PRO A 118 -14.44 -13.89 -5.60
CA PRO A 118 -15.84 -13.84 -5.17
C PRO A 118 -16.64 -15.11 -5.44
N LYS A 119 -16.20 -16.00 -6.35
CA LYS A 119 -16.86 -17.28 -6.61
C LYS A 119 -16.68 -18.29 -5.46
N GLN A 120 -15.65 -18.14 -4.63
CA GLN A 120 -15.39 -18.99 -3.46
C GLN A 120 -16.12 -18.50 -2.19
N SER A 121 -16.97 -17.49 -2.31
CA SER A 121 -17.74 -16.96 -1.18
C SER A 121 -18.69 -17.99 -0.57
N MET A 122 -18.79 -18.00 0.75
CA MET A 122 -19.64 -18.91 1.51
C MET A 122 -20.96 -18.23 1.90
N ARG A 123 -22.06 -18.99 1.81
CA ARG A 123 -23.39 -18.56 2.26
C ARG A 123 -23.78 -19.38 3.48
N LEU A 124 -24.12 -18.71 4.58
CA LEU A 124 -24.43 -19.35 5.85
C LEU A 124 -25.75 -18.81 6.39
N LYS A 125 -26.68 -19.71 6.72
CA LYS A 125 -27.85 -19.38 7.54
C LYS A 125 -27.57 -19.80 8.97
N ILE A 126 -27.61 -18.86 9.88
CA ILE A 126 -27.32 -19.08 11.30
C ILE A 126 -28.60 -18.79 12.08
N PRO A 127 -29.32 -19.83 12.55
CA PRO A 127 -30.50 -19.66 13.38
C PRO A 127 -30.20 -18.88 14.68
N PRO A 128 -31.22 -18.35 15.37
CA PRO A 128 -31.05 -17.76 16.70
C PRO A 128 -30.36 -18.72 17.67
N ASP A 129 -29.44 -18.20 18.48
CA ASP A 129 -28.67 -18.91 19.51
C ASP A 129 -27.79 -20.07 19.00
N VAL A 130 -27.59 -20.17 17.68
CA VAL A 130 -26.74 -21.18 17.05
C VAL A 130 -25.37 -20.59 16.69
N SER A 131 -24.34 -21.44 16.73
CA SER A 131 -23.01 -21.13 16.25
C SER A 131 -22.63 -22.02 15.07
N THR A 132 -21.96 -21.46 14.06
CA THR A 132 -21.48 -22.20 12.88
C THR A 132 -19.99 -21.95 12.69
N ASN A 133 -19.22 -23.03 12.58
CA ASN A 133 -17.78 -22.94 12.36
C ASN A 133 -17.46 -22.67 10.88
N VAL A 134 -16.54 -21.73 10.66
CA VAL A 134 -15.94 -21.43 9.35
C VAL A 134 -14.42 -21.50 9.47
N ILE A 135 -13.77 -22.02 8.44
CA ILE A 135 -12.31 -22.03 8.33
C ILE A 135 -11.93 -20.91 7.37
N LEU A 136 -11.06 -20.01 7.80
CA LEU A 136 -10.64 -18.83 7.05
C LEU A 136 -9.12 -18.82 6.88
N ASP A 137 -8.66 -18.60 5.65
CA ASP A 137 -7.24 -18.40 5.37
C ASP A 137 -6.74 -17.08 5.97
N ARG A 138 -5.42 -16.98 6.16
CA ARG A 138 -4.76 -15.76 6.63
C ARG A 138 -3.64 -15.36 5.68
N ASP A 139 -3.54 -14.07 5.40
CA ASP A 139 -2.41 -13.53 4.66
C ASP A 139 -1.23 -13.26 5.61
N ALA A 140 -0.03 -13.71 5.23
CA ALA A 140 1.19 -13.49 6.00
C ALA A 140 1.86 -12.14 5.67
N GLY A 141 1.37 -11.45 4.64
CA GLY A 141 2.07 -10.33 4.04
C GLY A 141 3.32 -10.78 3.28
N ALA A 142 4.20 -9.83 3.01
CA ALA A 142 5.44 -10.10 2.29
C ALA A 142 6.53 -9.13 2.74
N ARG A 143 7.74 -9.34 2.26
CA ARG A 143 8.84 -8.39 2.36
C ARG A 143 9.29 -7.98 0.97
N VAL A 144 9.47 -6.69 0.77
CA VAL A 144 9.97 -6.12 -0.49
C VAL A 144 11.42 -5.72 -0.27
N ILE A 145 12.31 -6.26 -1.10
CA ILE A 145 13.71 -5.87 -1.15
C ILE A 145 13.90 -4.97 -2.38
N GLU A 146 14.27 -3.72 -2.14
CA GLU A 146 14.55 -2.74 -3.18
C GLU A 146 16.04 -2.40 -3.18
N THR A 147 16.69 -2.52 -4.33
CA THR A 147 18.07 -2.06 -4.50
C THR A 147 18.06 -0.73 -5.23
N TRP A 148 18.61 0.30 -4.58
CA TRP A 148 18.68 1.66 -5.08
C TRP A 148 20.11 2.04 -5.40
N ARG A 149 20.37 2.60 -6.59
CA ARG A 149 21.68 3.15 -6.94
C ARG A 149 21.72 4.62 -6.62
N ILE A 150 22.66 5.01 -5.75
CA ILE A 150 22.90 6.40 -5.36
C ILE A 150 23.83 7.05 -6.39
N PRO A 151 23.40 8.07 -7.15
CA PRO A 151 24.17 8.58 -8.28
C PRO A 151 25.49 9.27 -7.91
N LEU A 152 25.60 9.81 -6.69
CA LEU A 152 26.80 10.51 -6.25
C LEU A 152 27.94 9.56 -5.85
N THR A 153 27.60 8.39 -5.31
CA THR A 153 28.57 7.42 -4.77
C THR A 153 28.73 6.20 -5.67
N GLY A 154 27.76 5.95 -6.56
CA GLY A 154 27.69 4.70 -7.33
C GLY A 154 27.36 3.47 -6.48
N ILE A 155 27.17 3.64 -5.16
CA ILE A 155 26.87 2.59 -4.21
C ILE A 155 25.42 2.15 -4.40
N GLU A 156 25.19 0.85 -4.23
CA GLU A 156 23.87 0.25 -4.15
C GLU A 156 23.45 0.17 -2.68
N GLU A 157 22.30 0.77 -2.37
CA GLU A 157 21.64 0.73 -1.08
C GLU A 157 20.49 -0.28 -1.15
N VAL A 158 20.47 -1.24 -0.22
CA VAL A 158 19.39 -2.21 -0.11
C VAL A 158 18.41 -1.73 0.95
N ARG A 159 17.14 -1.63 0.57
CA ARG A 159 16.04 -1.27 1.44
C ARG A 159 15.08 -2.44 1.57
N GLU A 160 14.83 -2.86 2.81
CA GLU A 160 13.79 -3.82 3.14
C GLU A 160 12.54 -3.09 3.63
N VAL A 161 11.39 -3.45 3.07
CA VAL A 161 10.08 -2.89 3.45
C VAL A 161 9.11 -4.03 3.67
N ASP A 162 8.54 -4.11 4.87
CA ASP A 162 7.49 -5.08 5.18
C ASP A 162 6.16 -4.63 4.56
N VAL A 163 5.51 -5.57 3.89
CA VAL A 163 4.16 -5.43 3.34
C VAL A 163 3.20 -6.05 4.34
N PRO A 164 2.26 -5.27 4.89
CA PRO A 164 1.31 -5.80 5.87
C PRO A 164 0.37 -6.83 5.23
N PRO A 165 -0.15 -7.77 6.04
CA PRO A 165 -1.20 -8.68 5.62
C PRO A 165 -2.40 -7.98 4.96
N ALA A 166 -2.85 -8.51 3.84
CA ALA A 166 -4.04 -8.08 3.14
C ALA A 166 -5.32 -8.61 3.78
N LEU A 167 -6.39 -7.84 3.62
CA LEU A 167 -7.75 -8.27 3.95
C LEU A 167 -8.20 -9.33 2.95
N LEU A 168 -8.49 -10.55 3.41
CA LEU A 168 -8.93 -11.64 2.54
C LEU A 168 -10.45 -11.81 2.47
N TYR A 169 -11.16 -11.42 3.54
CA TYR A 169 -12.60 -11.66 3.63
C TYR A 169 -13.36 -10.45 4.17
N ASP A 170 -14.59 -10.31 3.71
CA ASP A 170 -15.61 -9.51 4.39
C ASP A 170 -16.86 -10.36 4.66
N MET A 171 -17.62 -9.98 5.69
CA MET A 171 -18.86 -10.66 6.08
C MET A 171 -20.03 -9.70 5.94
N SER A 172 -20.86 -9.90 4.92
CA SER A 172 -22.12 -9.17 4.78
C SER A 172 -23.20 -9.86 5.60
N VAL A 173 -23.75 -9.16 6.60
CA VAL A 173 -24.71 -9.72 7.55
C VAL A 173 -26.10 -9.16 7.29
N TYR A 174 -27.06 -10.07 7.20
CA TYR A 174 -28.47 -9.78 7.01
C TYR A 174 -29.29 -10.44 8.13
N GLU A 175 -30.30 -9.73 8.64
CA GLU A 175 -31.33 -10.30 9.50
C GLU A 175 -32.56 -10.65 8.66
N ILE A 176 -33.20 -11.79 8.93
CA ILE A 176 -34.46 -12.14 8.27
C ILE A 176 -35.62 -11.54 9.08
N ALA A 177 -36.16 -10.44 8.58
CA ALA A 177 -37.34 -9.81 9.15
C ALA A 177 -38.60 -10.50 8.63
N VAL A 178 -39.45 -10.94 9.56
CA VAL A 178 -40.78 -11.50 9.22
C VAL A 178 -41.67 -10.37 8.71
N LEU A 179 -42.06 -10.43 7.44
CA LEU A 179 -42.93 -9.42 6.82
C LEU A 179 -44.41 -9.76 6.97
N SER A 180 -44.78 -11.03 6.78
CA SER A 180 -46.16 -11.47 6.96
C SER A 180 -46.25 -12.92 7.41
N VAL A 181 -47.28 -13.19 8.20
CA VAL A 181 -47.62 -14.52 8.69
C VAL A 181 -48.98 -14.87 8.12
N VAL A 182 -49.03 -15.83 7.20
CA VAL A 182 -50.31 -16.31 6.66
C VAL A 182 -50.85 -17.37 7.62
N ARG A 183 -51.90 -16.98 8.36
CA ARG A 183 -52.66 -17.90 9.20
C ARG A 183 -53.86 -18.42 8.44
N ASP A 184 -53.93 -19.74 8.29
CA ASP A 184 -55.10 -20.36 7.69
C ASP A 184 -56.31 -20.22 8.62
N ARG A 185 -57.37 -19.59 8.10
CA ARG A 185 -58.62 -19.33 8.84
C ARG A 185 -59.67 -20.43 8.66
N THR A 186 -59.37 -21.52 7.94
CA THR A 186 -60.36 -22.57 7.65
C THR A 186 -60.58 -23.57 8.77
N THR A 187 -59.76 -23.59 9.82
CA THR A 187 -59.97 -24.47 10.99
C THR A 187 -60.75 -23.75 12.08
N ASN A 188 -62.09 -23.85 12.05
CA ASN A 188 -63.04 -23.35 13.05
C ASN A 188 -62.97 -24.05 14.44
N ARG A 189 -61.78 -24.47 14.87
CA ARG A 189 -61.51 -24.96 16.24
C ARG A 189 -60.13 -24.50 16.69
N GLY A 190 -60.05 -23.28 17.22
CA GLY A 190 -59.11 -22.88 18.28
C GLY A 190 -57.60 -23.17 18.12
N GLY A 191 -57.06 -23.34 16.91
CA GLY A 191 -55.67 -23.77 16.77
C GLY A 191 -55.09 -23.61 15.36
N GLY A 192 -55.48 -22.56 14.62
CA GLY A 192 -55.01 -22.33 13.26
C GLY A 192 -53.48 -22.27 13.19
N ARG A 193 -52.88 -23.25 12.50
CA ARG A 193 -51.45 -23.40 12.27
C ARG A 193 -50.94 -22.25 11.40
N ILE A 194 -49.74 -21.76 11.71
CA ILE A 194 -49.01 -20.83 10.84
C ILE A 194 -48.48 -21.65 9.67
N ASN A 195 -48.98 -21.40 8.46
CA ASN A 195 -48.67 -22.21 7.29
C ASN A 195 -47.52 -21.65 6.45
N ASN A 196 -47.27 -20.33 6.51
CA ASN A 196 -46.14 -19.73 5.79
C ASN A 196 -45.70 -18.41 6.44
N VAL A 197 -44.39 -18.23 6.60
CA VAL A 197 -43.75 -17.00 7.07
C VAL A 197 -42.95 -16.44 5.90
N ILE A 198 -43.39 -15.30 5.37
CA ILE A 198 -42.66 -14.61 4.30
C ILE A 198 -41.66 -13.68 4.99
N GLY A 199 -40.38 -14.04 4.93
CA GLY A 199 -39.27 -13.22 5.43
C GLY A 199 -38.59 -12.46 4.29
N ALA A 200 -38.02 -11.30 4.62
CA ALA A 200 -37.11 -10.59 3.71
C ALA A 200 -35.79 -10.26 4.41
N PRO A 201 -34.65 -10.39 3.71
CA PRO A 201 -33.37 -10.03 4.27
C PRO A 201 -33.26 -8.51 4.40
N LYS A 202 -32.94 -8.07 5.61
CA LYS A 202 -32.65 -6.69 5.95
C LYS A 202 -31.17 -6.59 6.32
N SER A 203 -30.47 -5.61 5.75
CA SER A 203 -29.06 -5.38 6.06
C SER A 203 -28.86 -5.06 7.54
N VAL A 204 -27.88 -5.70 8.16
CA VAL A 204 -27.37 -5.34 9.49
C VAL A 204 -26.11 -4.49 9.33
N GLY A 205 -25.10 -5.03 8.66
CA GLY A 205 -23.81 -4.37 8.45
C GLY A 205 -22.80 -5.26 7.72
N LEU A 206 -21.69 -4.65 7.32
CA LEU A 206 -20.54 -5.30 6.71
C LEU A 206 -19.40 -5.35 7.72
N TYR A 207 -18.94 -6.53 8.07
CA TYR A 207 -17.82 -6.72 8.99
C TYR A 207 -16.55 -7.10 8.21
N PRO A 208 -15.50 -6.27 8.21
CA PRO A 208 -14.20 -6.65 7.63
C PRO A 208 -13.49 -7.64 8.56
N VAL A 209 -13.12 -8.81 8.03
CA VAL A 209 -12.44 -9.84 8.84
C VAL A 209 -11.00 -9.39 9.11
N PRO A 210 -10.50 -9.35 10.36
CA PRO A 210 -9.14 -8.88 10.63
C PRO A 210 -8.08 -9.60 9.77
N PRO A 211 -7.06 -8.90 9.24
CA PRO A 211 -6.06 -9.52 8.39
C PRO A 211 -4.95 -10.22 9.19
N GLY A 212 -4.32 -11.22 8.57
CA GLY A 212 -3.15 -11.93 9.11
C GLY A 212 -3.31 -12.39 10.55
N ASN A 213 -2.32 -12.09 11.39
CA ASN A 213 -2.28 -12.52 12.80
C ASN A 213 -3.35 -11.88 13.69
N HIS A 214 -4.08 -10.86 13.20
CA HIS A 214 -5.19 -10.28 13.97
C HIS A 214 -6.46 -11.14 13.88
N LEU A 215 -6.54 -12.07 12.92
CA LEU A 215 -7.56 -13.10 12.90
C LEU A 215 -7.15 -14.22 13.86
N LEU A 216 -7.92 -14.37 14.93
CA LEU A 216 -7.70 -15.36 15.99
C LEU A 216 -8.79 -16.43 15.96
N ASP A 217 -8.43 -17.65 16.38
CA ASP A 217 -9.42 -18.69 16.67
C ASP A 217 -10.35 -18.25 17.80
N GLY A 218 -11.61 -18.69 17.73
CA GLY A 218 -12.58 -18.46 18.78
C GLY A 218 -13.97 -18.16 18.28
N THR A 219 -14.77 -17.54 19.14
CA THR A 219 -16.18 -17.22 18.88
C THR A 219 -16.36 -15.74 18.55
N LEU A 220 -17.08 -15.48 17.48
CA LEU A 220 -17.45 -14.14 17.05
C LEU A 220 -18.98 -14.03 17.02
N ASP A 221 -19.53 -13.18 17.89
CA ASP A 221 -20.93 -12.74 17.77
C ASP A 221 -21.05 -11.85 16.52
N ILE A 222 -21.55 -12.45 15.44
CA ILE A 222 -21.53 -11.82 14.12
C ILE A 222 -22.57 -10.70 14.00
N TYR A 223 -23.67 -10.77 14.75
CA TYR A 223 -24.66 -9.69 14.79
C TYR A 223 -24.09 -8.47 15.49
N ALA A 224 -23.57 -8.65 16.70
CA ALA A 224 -23.01 -7.55 17.48
C ALA A 224 -21.77 -6.94 16.79
N ALA A 225 -20.93 -7.77 16.16
CA ALA A 225 -19.79 -7.31 15.36
C ALA A 225 -20.24 -6.44 14.18
N ALA A 226 -21.13 -6.94 13.32
CA ALA A 226 -21.60 -6.17 12.16
C ALA A 226 -22.40 -4.91 12.56
N LYS A 227 -23.13 -4.95 13.68
CA LYS A 227 -23.89 -3.79 14.17
C LYS A 227 -23.00 -2.66 14.65
N ARG A 228 -21.86 -2.98 15.28
CA ARG A 228 -20.87 -1.99 15.78
C ARG A 228 -20.17 -1.21 14.67
N GLU A 229 -20.14 -1.73 13.46
CA GLU A 229 -19.56 -1.03 12.30
C GLU A 229 -20.42 0.14 11.82
N GLU A 230 -21.67 0.25 12.28
CA GLU A 230 -22.60 1.36 11.96
C GLU A 230 -22.79 1.62 10.46
N ASN A 231 -22.55 0.60 9.63
CA ASN A 231 -22.53 0.68 8.17
C ASN A 231 -23.72 -0.06 7.52
N THR A 232 -24.89 0.04 8.14
CA THR A 232 -26.12 -0.58 7.62
C THR A 232 -26.38 -0.12 6.18
N GLY A 233 -26.59 -1.07 5.27
CA GLY A 233 -26.74 -0.82 3.83
C GLY A 233 -25.46 -0.92 3.00
N ALA A 234 -24.26 -0.97 3.61
CA ALA A 234 -22.99 -1.17 2.92
C ALA A 234 -22.73 -2.63 2.49
N VAL A 235 -23.65 -3.53 2.83
CA VAL A 235 -23.57 -4.97 2.54
C VAL A 235 -23.63 -5.26 1.04
N ARG A 236 -23.01 -6.36 0.62
CA ARG A 236 -23.00 -6.82 -0.77
C ARG A 236 -24.36 -7.37 -1.18
N ARG A 237 -24.95 -6.84 -2.25
CA ARG A 237 -26.27 -7.26 -2.75
C ARG A 237 -26.37 -8.79 -2.90
N ILE A 238 -27.41 -9.37 -2.30
CA ILE A 238 -27.74 -10.78 -2.43
C ILE A 238 -28.95 -11.01 -3.33
N ASP A 239 -29.02 -12.20 -3.92
CA ASP A 239 -30.21 -12.73 -4.58
C ASP A 239 -30.84 -13.77 -3.64
N PRO A 240 -32.00 -13.48 -3.01
CA PRO A 240 -32.60 -14.36 -2.00
C PRO A 240 -32.87 -15.78 -2.50
N LYS A 241 -33.13 -15.98 -3.80
CA LYS A 241 -33.39 -17.31 -4.36
C LYS A 241 -32.20 -18.25 -4.20
N LYS A 242 -30.97 -17.71 -4.27
CA LYS A 242 -29.73 -18.49 -4.10
C LYS A 242 -29.50 -18.95 -2.66
N TRP A 243 -30.36 -18.54 -1.74
CA TRP A 243 -30.30 -18.92 -0.33
C TRP A 243 -31.36 -19.95 0.03
N GLU A 244 -32.38 -20.19 -0.79
CA GLU A 244 -33.44 -21.16 -0.49
C GLU A 244 -32.87 -22.55 -0.20
N ASP A 245 -31.89 -22.99 -1.00
CA ASP A 245 -31.24 -24.30 -0.88
C ASP A 245 -30.12 -24.38 0.18
N VAL A 246 -29.75 -23.25 0.79
CA VAL A 246 -28.76 -23.23 1.87
C VAL A 246 -29.46 -23.71 3.14
N GLY A 247 -29.32 -25.00 3.46
CA GLY A 247 -29.82 -25.57 4.70
C GLY A 247 -29.07 -25.00 5.92
N PRO A 248 -29.67 -25.02 7.12
CA PRO A 248 -28.95 -24.72 8.36
C PRO A 248 -27.81 -25.73 8.47
N LYS A 249 -26.55 -25.28 8.41
CA LYS A 249 -25.40 -26.14 8.67
C LYS A 249 -25.31 -26.41 10.18
N GLY A 250 -26.16 -27.32 10.65
CA GLY A 250 -26.01 -28.04 11.90
C GLY A 250 -25.94 -29.53 11.55
N ASP A 251 -24.82 -30.16 11.88
CA ASP A 251 -24.54 -31.60 11.78
C ASP A 251 -24.63 -32.27 10.40
N SER A 252 -23.51 -32.21 9.68
CA SER A 252 -23.08 -33.35 8.88
C SER A 252 -21.56 -33.50 8.97
N ALA A 253 -21.10 -34.09 10.07
CA ALA A 253 -19.90 -34.91 10.02
C ALA A 253 -20.19 -36.03 9.02
N SER A 254 -19.67 -35.90 7.80
CA SER A 254 -19.57 -37.04 6.89
C SER A 254 -18.63 -38.06 7.54
N PRO A 255 -19.04 -39.32 7.73
CA PRO A 255 -18.07 -40.36 8.08
C PRO A 255 -17.14 -40.54 6.88
N VAL A 256 -15.85 -40.45 7.15
CA VAL A 256 -14.81 -40.93 6.23
C VAL A 256 -15.16 -42.39 5.89
N ARG A 257 -15.37 -42.65 4.59
CA ARG A 257 -15.30 -44.00 4.03
C ARG A 257 -13.90 -44.22 3.49
#